data_AF-A0A257PLD1-F1
#
_entry.id   AF-A0A257PLD1-F1
#
_cell.length_a   1.000
_cell.length_b   1.000
_cell.length_c   1.000
_cell.angle_alpha   90.00
_cell.angle_beta   90.00
_cell.angle_gamma   90.00
#
_symmetry.space_group_name_H-M   'P 1'
#
loop_
_entity.id
_entity.type
_entity.pdbx_description
1 polymer ?
#
loop_
_entity_poly.entity_id
_entity_poly.type
_entity_poly.pdbx_seq_one_letter_code
_entity_poly.pdbx_strand_id
1 'polypeptide(L)'
;VGADEYQQLTSLQVFYRARPGPSQHRAVIPARVASSPEAAPALSPILHAGKPQGHGTAVLLHLHYPDLWPEFHALLLALPAPCDVYISLSEGREDVLGDIVRDLPEAVVVRHPNRGRDIAPRLALLRMARARGYAQVLFLHGKKSPHLREVEHIHIPFLQHKDGDRWRRELLADLLESAPRALAAFAQQPRLGLIGPRGFWLDLRGDANVPRLAAVAQRMGIAPDLARHGYFAGSMFWCRPQALDPLLALNLQATDFDDESGQTDGTLAHVVERLFTLSTERAGCPKAAGCRANTTGRSR
;
A
#
# COMPACT_ATOMS: atom_id res chain seq x y z
N VAL A 1 7.91 15.59 38.67
CA VAL A 1 6.89 15.53 37.60
C VAL A 1 7.33 14.41 36.66
N GLY A 2 6.63 13.28 36.70
CA GLY A 2 7.10 11.98 36.23
C GLY A 2 6.96 11.77 34.72
N ALA A 3 7.76 10.86 34.17
CA ALA A 3 7.91 10.57 32.74
C ALA A 3 6.66 9.99 32.04
N ASP A 4 5.54 9.82 32.75
CA ASP A 4 4.30 9.23 32.22
C ASP A 4 3.24 10.28 31.80
N GLU A 5 3.44 11.56 32.09
CA GLU A 5 2.49 12.63 31.70
C GLU A 5 2.79 13.27 30.33
N TYR A 6 3.94 12.96 29.72
CA TYR A 6 4.27 13.43 28.36
C TYR A 6 3.76 12.51 27.23
N GLN A 7 3.25 11.32 27.59
CA GLN A 7 2.79 10.30 26.63
C GLN A 7 1.30 10.42 26.24
N GLN A 8 0.56 11.38 26.81
CA GLN A 8 -0.86 11.61 26.47
C GLN A 8 -1.09 12.69 25.39
N LEU A 9 -0.04 13.29 24.83
CA LEU A 9 -0.13 14.33 23.78
C LEU A 9 0.28 13.88 22.38
N THR A 10 0.64 12.61 22.18
CA THR A 10 1.17 12.08 20.92
C THR A 10 0.18 11.21 20.15
N SER A 11 -1.01 11.75 19.88
CA SER A 11 -1.88 11.30 18.78
C SER A 11 -2.57 12.47 18.04
N LEU A 12 -1.97 13.67 18.14
CA LEU A 12 -2.27 14.83 17.27
C LEU A 12 -1.15 14.98 16.24
N GLN A 13 -1.02 14.00 15.35
CA GLN A 13 -0.24 14.21 14.13
C GLN A 13 -1.18 14.79 13.08
N VAL A 14 -0.91 16.05 12.71
CA VAL A 14 -1.74 17.02 11.98
C VAL A 14 -2.74 17.77 12.88
N PHE A 15 -2.27 18.81 13.58
CA PHE A 15 -3.16 19.90 13.99
C PHE A 15 -3.62 20.63 12.73
N TYR A 16 -4.87 20.42 12.34
CA TYR A 16 -5.65 21.44 11.68
C TYR A 16 -6.85 21.73 12.57
N ARG A 17 -7.04 22.98 12.99
CA ARG A 17 -8.32 23.44 13.55
C ARG A 17 -9.37 23.45 12.43
N ALA A 18 -9.80 22.26 12.00
CA ALA A 18 -11.02 22.12 11.24
C ALA A 18 -12.19 22.30 12.23
N ARG A 19 -12.97 23.36 12.05
CA ARG A 19 -14.20 23.59 12.83
C ARG A 19 -15.10 22.35 12.71
N PRO A 20 -15.68 21.82 13.80
CA PRO A 20 -16.56 20.66 13.72
C PRO A 20 -17.87 21.05 13.02
N GLY A 21 -18.09 20.47 11.84
CA GLY A 21 -19.44 20.34 11.27
C GLY A 21 -20.19 19.20 11.98
N PRO A 22 -21.51 19.30 12.20
CA PRO A 22 -22.24 18.30 12.97
C PRO A 22 -22.60 17.11 12.08
N SER A 23 -21.84 16.01 12.17
CA SER A 23 -22.32 14.66 11.81
C SER A 23 -21.38 13.57 12.31
N GLN A 24 -21.47 13.25 13.60
CA GLN A 24 -20.96 11.98 14.11
C GLN A 24 -21.90 10.84 13.68
N HIS A 25 -21.71 10.31 12.48
CA HIS A 25 -22.28 9.02 12.14
C HIS A 25 -21.29 7.93 12.58
N ARG A 26 -21.67 7.21 13.63
CA ARG A 26 -21.04 5.96 14.07
C ARG A 26 -21.21 4.95 12.93
N ALA A 27 -20.24 4.88 12.02
CA ALA A 27 -20.25 3.94 10.91
C ALA A 27 -20.02 2.53 11.46
N VAL A 28 -21.12 1.84 11.78
CA VAL A 28 -21.13 0.39 11.95
C VAL A 28 -20.87 -0.18 10.56
N ILE A 29 -19.68 -0.73 10.32
CA ILE A 29 -19.44 -1.57 9.14
C ILE A 29 -20.26 -2.84 9.39
N PRO A 30 -21.33 -3.13 8.62
CA PRO A 30 -22.15 -4.30 8.88
C PRO A 30 -21.29 -5.55 8.71
N ALA A 31 -21.34 -6.46 9.68
CA ALA A 31 -20.93 -7.82 9.44
C ALA A 31 -21.89 -8.39 8.38
N ARG A 32 -21.38 -8.67 7.17
CA ARG A 32 -22.18 -9.36 6.16
C ARG A 32 -22.53 -10.75 6.69
N VAL A 33 -23.76 -10.89 7.17
CA VAL A 33 -24.43 -12.20 7.30
C VAL A 33 -24.78 -12.65 5.89
N ALA A 34 -24.36 -13.85 5.52
CA ALA A 34 -24.62 -14.42 4.21
C ALA A 34 -26.14 -14.45 3.91
N SER A 35 -26.60 -13.62 2.97
CA SER A 35 -27.88 -13.80 2.29
C SER A 35 -27.96 -13.04 0.96
N SER A 36 -28.45 -13.76 -0.07
CA SER A 36 -28.80 -13.36 -1.45
C SER A 36 -27.62 -13.19 -2.43
N PRO A 37 -27.81 -13.53 -3.74
CA PRO A 37 -26.72 -13.69 -4.69
C PRO A 37 -26.04 -12.35 -4.90
N GLU A 38 -24.86 -12.25 -4.32
CA GLU A 38 -24.02 -11.07 -4.31
C GLU A 38 -23.76 -10.67 -5.76
N ALA A 39 -24.15 -9.44 -6.15
CA ALA A 39 -23.74 -8.88 -7.42
C ALA A 39 -22.24 -9.07 -7.55
N ALA A 40 -21.80 -9.70 -8.64
CA ALA A 40 -20.40 -9.92 -8.92
C ALA A 40 -19.62 -8.62 -8.68
N PRO A 41 -18.43 -8.68 -8.07
CA PRO A 41 -17.63 -7.47 -7.82
C PRO A 41 -17.56 -6.68 -9.12
N ALA A 42 -17.93 -5.39 -9.09
CA ALA A 42 -17.87 -4.55 -10.26
C ALA A 42 -16.41 -4.52 -10.74
N LEU A 43 -16.11 -5.34 -11.76
CA LEU A 43 -14.77 -5.52 -12.28
C LEU A 43 -14.30 -4.18 -12.85
N SER A 44 -13.14 -3.72 -12.39
CA SER A 44 -12.45 -2.57 -12.96
C SER A 44 -12.35 -2.74 -14.49
N PRO A 45 -12.92 -1.84 -15.30
CA PRO A 45 -12.90 -1.98 -16.75
C PRO A 45 -11.47 -2.09 -17.29
N ILE A 46 -11.20 -3.08 -18.12
CA ILE A 46 -9.90 -3.24 -18.78
C ILE A 46 -9.83 -2.23 -19.92
N LEU A 47 -8.87 -1.31 -19.84
CA LEU A 47 -8.59 -0.31 -20.88
C LEU A 47 -7.61 -0.86 -21.92
N HIS A 48 -6.67 -1.69 -21.48
CA HIS A 48 -5.72 -2.38 -22.34
C HIS A 48 -5.43 -3.79 -21.81
N ALA A 49 -5.56 -4.78 -22.69
CA ALA A 49 -5.42 -6.20 -22.37
C ALA A 49 -4.06 -6.74 -22.88
N GLY A 50 -2.96 -6.26 -22.29
CA GLY A 50 -1.63 -6.84 -22.53
C GLY A 50 -1.54 -8.31 -22.11
N LYS A 51 -0.48 -9.01 -22.52
CA LYS A 51 -0.29 -10.45 -22.27
C LYS A 51 0.90 -10.68 -21.32
N PRO A 52 0.70 -10.53 -20.00
CA PRO A 52 1.75 -10.82 -19.04
C PRO A 52 2.22 -12.27 -19.13
N GLN A 53 3.50 -12.52 -18.86
CA GLN A 53 4.10 -13.86 -18.90
C GLN A 53 3.62 -14.76 -17.74
N GLY A 54 3.30 -14.16 -16.60
CA GLY A 54 2.74 -14.86 -15.44
C GLY A 54 3.76 -15.52 -14.51
N HIS A 55 5.04 -15.15 -14.57
CA HIS A 55 6.09 -15.64 -13.68
C HIS A 55 7.07 -14.52 -13.29
N GLY A 56 7.87 -14.76 -12.24
CA GLY A 56 8.82 -13.76 -11.73
C GLY A 56 8.13 -12.68 -10.90
N THR A 57 8.36 -11.41 -11.26
CA THR A 57 7.80 -10.24 -10.56
C THR A 57 6.54 -9.73 -11.26
N ALA A 58 5.51 -9.40 -10.49
CA ALA A 58 4.42 -8.54 -10.95
C ALA A 58 4.46 -7.17 -10.26
N VAL A 59 4.52 -6.09 -11.04
CA VAL A 59 4.40 -4.72 -10.52
C VAL A 59 2.94 -4.31 -10.54
N LEU A 60 2.43 -3.86 -9.40
CA LEU A 60 1.07 -3.36 -9.21
C LEU A 60 1.16 -1.85 -9.01
N LEU A 61 0.96 -1.11 -10.10
CA LEU A 61 1.09 0.35 -10.15
C LEU A 61 -0.28 1.01 -10.20
N HIS A 62 -0.58 1.89 -9.25
CA HIS A 62 -1.71 2.81 -9.38
C HIS A 62 -1.23 4.22 -9.74
N LEU A 63 -1.71 4.75 -10.86
CA LEU A 63 -1.38 6.08 -11.38
C LEU A 63 -2.62 6.98 -11.29
N HIS A 64 -2.68 7.77 -10.21
CA HIS A 64 -3.66 8.86 -10.07
C HIS A 64 -3.21 10.14 -10.77
N TYR A 65 -1.89 10.38 -10.86
CA TYR A 65 -1.29 11.54 -11.51
C TYR A 65 -0.63 11.12 -12.84
N PRO A 66 -1.29 11.36 -13.98
CA PRO A 66 -0.79 10.97 -15.31
C PRO A 66 0.61 11.49 -15.61
N ASP A 67 0.92 12.71 -15.13
CA ASP A 67 2.20 13.37 -15.36
C ASP A 67 3.40 12.67 -14.71
N LEU A 68 3.18 11.71 -13.81
CA LEU A 68 4.24 10.87 -13.23
C LEU A 68 4.64 9.69 -14.12
N TRP A 69 3.94 9.45 -15.24
CA TRP A 69 4.24 8.31 -16.12
C TRP A 69 5.68 8.23 -16.60
N PRO A 70 6.32 9.31 -17.11
CA PRO A 70 7.71 9.23 -17.58
C PRO A 70 8.68 8.74 -16.50
N GLU A 71 8.45 9.13 -15.25
CA GLU A 71 9.24 8.68 -14.12
C GLU A 71 8.99 7.20 -13.82
N PHE A 72 7.73 6.77 -13.70
CA PHE A 72 7.43 5.36 -13.46
C PHE A 72 7.92 4.46 -14.60
N HIS A 73 7.80 4.89 -15.85
CA HIS A 73 8.31 4.15 -17.01
C HIS A 73 9.82 3.93 -16.90
N ALA A 74 10.61 4.99 -16.62
CA ALA A 74 12.05 4.87 -16.43
C ALA A 74 12.41 3.89 -15.29
N LEU A 75 11.66 3.92 -14.19
CA LEU A 75 11.86 3.03 -13.05
C LEU A 75 11.51 1.57 -13.38
N LEU A 76 10.43 1.34 -14.14
CA LEU A 76 10.00 0.01 -14.57
C LEU A 76 11.05 -0.65 -15.48
N LEU A 77 11.68 0.12 -16.37
CA LEU A 77 12.76 -0.38 -17.25
C LEU A 77 14.02 -0.81 -16.47
N ALA A 78 14.24 -0.25 -15.27
CA ALA A 78 15.38 -0.60 -14.43
C ALA A 78 15.17 -1.85 -13.57
N LEU A 79 13.95 -2.41 -13.53
CA LEU A 79 13.64 -3.58 -12.71
C LEU A 79 14.22 -4.87 -13.33
N PRO A 80 14.70 -5.82 -12.51
CA PRO A 80 15.16 -7.11 -13.02
C PRO A 80 14.02 -7.90 -13.68
N ALA A 81 14.26 -8.37 -14.90
CA ALA A 81 13.38 -9.26 -15.63
C ALA A 81 13.44 -10.71 -15.08
N PRO A 82 12.39 -11.54 -15.25
CA PRO A 82 11.11 -11.21 -15.87
C PRO A 82 10.20 -10.41 -14.93
N CYS A 83 9.57 -9.37 -15.50
CA CYS A 83 8.73 -8.42 -14.77
C CYS A 83 7.50 -8.06 -15.61
N ASP A 84 6.32 -8.42 -15.10
CA ASP A 84 5.03 -8.03 -15.69
C ASP A 84 4.47 -6.80 -14.98
N VAL A 85 3.74 -5.94 -15.69
CA VAL A 85 3.20 -4.69 -15.13
C VAL A 85 1.67 -4.66 -15.24
N TYR A 86 1.03 -4.42 -14.11
CA TYR A 86 -0.40 -4.17 -13.98
C TYR A 86 -0.58 -2.72 -13.54
N ILE A 87 -1.35 -1.95 -14.29
CA ILE A 87 -1.55 -0.52 -14.07
C ILE A 87 -3.03 -0.24 -13.85
N SER A 88 -3.33 0.50 -12.79
CA SER A 88 -4.64 1.11 -12.59
C SER A 88 -4.52 2.61 -12.83
N LEU A 89 -5.42 3.14 -13.66
CA LEU A 89 -5.65 4.58 -13.81
C LEU A 89 -6.92 4.96 -13.05
N SER A 90 -6.89 6.12 -12.38
CA SER A 90 -8.11 6.68 -11.79
C SER A 90 -9.07 7.11 -12.89
N GLU A 91 -10.37 6.93 -12.65
CA GLU A 91 -11.42 7.43 -13.55
C GLU A 91 -11.27 8.95 -13.79
N GLY A 92 -11.26 9.35 -15.06
CA GLY A 92 -11.01 10.73 -15.49
C GLY A 92 -9.53 11.11 -15.59
N ARG A 93 -8.61 10.15 -15.47
CA ARG A 93 -7.13 10.32 -15.56
C ARG A 93 -6.51 9.36 -16.59
N GLU A 94 -7.27 8.96 -17.60
CA GLU A 94 -6.87 7.97 -18.61
C GLU A 94 -6.12 8.58 -19.81
N ASP A 95 -5.84 9.88 -19.80
CA ASP A 95 -5.16 10.61 -20.88
C ASP A 95 -3.77 10.06 -21.20
N VAL A 96 -3.10 9.44 -20.23
CA VAL A 96 -1.78 8.80 -20.39
C VAL A 96 -1.83 7.38 -20.96
N LEU A 97 -3.02 6.82 -21.21
CA LEU A 97 -3.17 5.43 -21.68
C LEU A 97 -2.40 5.18 -22.98
N GLY A 98 -2.45 6.10 -23.94
CA GLY A 98 -1.76 5.96 -25.22
C GLY A 98 -0.24 5.86 -25.07
N ASP A 99 0.33 6.64 -24.15
CA ASP A 99 1.76 6.57 -23.83
C ASP A 99 2.11 5.24 -23.17
N ILE A 100 1.30 4.79 -22.20
CA ILE A 100 1.50 3.51 -21.52
C ILE A 100 1.49 2.35 -22.51
N VAL A 101 0.51 2.29 -23.42
CA VAL A 101 0.37 1.19 -24.38
C VAL A 101 1.52 1.17 -25.39
N ARG A 102 2.00 2.35 -25.82
CA ARG A 102 3.17 2.46 -26.69
C ARG A 102 4.43 1.98 -25.97
N ASP A 103 4.63 2.43 -24.74
CA ASP A 103 5.86 2.22 -23.98
C ASP A 103 5.94 0.80 -23.39
N LEU A 104 4.80 0.24 -22.94
CA LEU A 104 4.65 -1.09 -22.36
C LEU A 104 3.43 -1.84 -22.94
N PRO A 105 3.52 -2.34 -24.19
CA PRO A 105 2.39 -3.01 -24.85
C PRO A 105 1.91 -4.29 -24.14
N GLU A 106 2.76 -4.92 -23.33
CA GLU A 106 2.41 -6.12 -22.56
C GLU A 106 1.73 -5.81 -21.21
N ALA A 107 1.69 -4.54 -20.79
CA ALA A 107 1.05 -4.16 -19.54
C ALA A 107 -0.47 -4.39 -19.59
N VAL A 108 -1.04 -4.79 -18.46
CA VAL A 108 -2.50 -4.79 -18.30
C VAL A 108 -2.89 -3.47 -17.67
N VAL A 109 -3.78 -2.71 -18.33
CA VAL A 109 -4.24 -1.41 -17.83
C VAL A 109 -5.73 -1.46 -17.55
N VAL A 110 -6.12 -1.05 -16.34
CA VAL A 110 -7.53 -0.99 -15.91
C VAL A 110 -7.90 0.40 -15.43
N ARG A 111 -9.16 0.77 -15.61
CA ARG A 111 -9.77 1.93 -14.97
C ARG A 111 -10.30 1.54 -13.60
N HIS A 112 -10.05 2.35 -12.59
CA HIS A 112 -10.63 2.18 -11.26
C HIS A 112 -11.32 3.48 -10.82
N PRO A 113 -12.49 3.41 -10.14
CA PRO A 113 -13.10 4.58 -9.52
C PRO A 113 -12.10 5.31 -8.62
N ASN A 114 -12.16 6.64 -8.57
CA ASN A 114 -11.33 7.42 -7.65
C ASN A 114 -11.85 7.29 -6.21
N ARG A 115 -11.64 6.11 -5.61
CA ARG A 115 -12.15 5.71 -4.30
C ARG A 115 -11.20 4.71 -3.65
N GLY A 116 -10.91 4.92 -2.37
CA GLY A 116 -9.97 4.09 -1.62
C GLY A 116 -8.51 4.36 -1.97
N ARG A 117 -8.23 5.57 -2.48
CA ARG A 117 -6.88 6.08 -2.79
C ARG A 117 -6.07 5.11 -3.64
N ASP A 118 -4.80 4.91 -3.28
CA ASP A 118 -3.93 3.92 -3.89
C ASP A 118 -4.26 2.47 -3.48
N ILE A 119 -5.06 2.26 -2.44
CA ILE A 119 -5.24 0.94 -1.83
C ILE A 119 -6.23 0.09 -2.62
N ALA A 120 -7.47 0.55 -2.78
CA ALA A 120 -8.51 -0.19 -3.48
C ALA A 120 -8.11 -0.61 -4.91
N PRO A 121 -7.57 0.29 -5.77
CA PRO A 121 -7.10 -0.09 -7.10
C PRO A 121 -6.00 -1.15 -7.03
N ARG A 122 -5.04 -1.05 -6.11
CA ARG A 122 -3.97 -2.06 -6.01
C ARG A 122 -4.45 -3.40 -5.44
N LEU A 123 -5.49 -3.43 -4.61
CA LEU A 123 -6.15 -4.68 -4.25
C LEU A 123 -6.86 -5.32 -5.46
N ALA A 124 -7.45 -4.53 -6.36
CA ALA A 124 -8.00 -5.04 -7.61
C ALA A 124 -6.90 -5.63 -8.52
N LEU A 125 -5.79 -4.91 -8.70
CA LEU A 125 -4.64 -5.42 -9.46
C LEU A 125 -4.03 -6.67 -8.82
N LEU A 126 -3.92 -6.72 -7.48
CA LEU A 126 -3.43 -7.88 -6.75
C LEU A 126 -4.30 -9.11 -7.03
N ARG A 127 -5.63 -8.98 -7.05
CA ARG A 127 -6.52 -10.11 -7.40
C ARG A 127 -6.26 -10.65 -8.80
N MET A 128 -6.04 -9.76 -9.77
CA MET A 128 -5.69 -10.14 -11.15
C MET A 128 -4.34 -10.88 -11.20
N ALA A 129 -3.33 -10.34 -10.53
CA ALA A 129 -1.99 -10.93 -10.50
C ALA A 129 -1.94 -12.24 -9.68
N ARG A 130 -2.73 -12.35 -8.61
CA ARG A 130 -2.71 -13.49 -7.67
C ARG A 130 -3.14 -14.80 -8.32
N ALA A 131 -3.97 -14.73 -9.36
CA ALA A 131 -4.37 -15.87 -10.19
C ALA A 131 -3.21 -16.45 -11.03
N ARG A 132 -2.04 -15.79 -11.04
CA ARG A 132 -0.85 -16.20 -11.79
C ARG A 132 0.27 -16.64 -10.85
N GLY A 133 1.30 -17.26 -11.43
CA GLY A 133 2.42 -17.89 -10.71
C GLY A 133 3.55 -16.95 -10.29
N TYR A 134 3.26 -15.69 -9.95
CA TYR A 134 4.31 -14.74 -9.54
C TYR A 134 4.97 -15.16 -8.23
N ALA A 135 6.29 -15.03 -8.18
CA ALA A 135 7.08 -15.32 -6.99
C ALA A 135 7.01 -14.16 -5.98
N GLN A 136 6.96 -12.92 -6.50
CA GLN A 136 6.83 -11.69 -5.73
C GLN A 136 6.01 -10.66 -6.51
N VAL A 137 5.44 -9.71 -5.77
CA VAL A 137 4.79 -8.50 -6.30
C VAL A 137 5.47 -7.26 -5.75
N LEU A 138 5.53 -6.20 -6.55
CA LEU A 138 5.99 -4.88 -6.15
C LEU A 138 4.81 -3.91 -6.21
N PHE A 139 4.49 -3.31 -5.07
CA PHE A 139 3.40 -2.36 -4.90
C PHE A 139 3.90 -0.93 -5.07
N LEU A 140 3.41 -0.21 -6.09
CA LEU A 140 3.81 1.18 -6.40
C LEU A 140 2.58 2.08 -6.61
N HIS A 141 2.72 3.39 -6.37
CA HIS A 141 1.69 4.35 -6.78
C HIS A 141 2.22 5.76 -7.00
N GLY A 142 1.53 6.52 -7.84
CA GLY A 142 1.81 7.95 -8.05
C GLY A 142 1.33 8.77 -6.86
N LYS A 143 2.24 9.07 -5.92
CA LYS A 143 1.99 9.89 -4.72
C LYS A 143 2.57 11.30 -4.85
N LYS A 144 1.77 12.34 -4.63
CA LYS A 144 2.25 13.74 -4.52
C LYS A 144 2.04 14.38 -3.15
N SER A 145 1.10 13.88 -2.34
CA SER A 145 0.77 14.36 -0.99
C SER A 145 0.78 15.90 -0.81
N PRO A 146 0.00 16.65 -1.62
CA PRO A 146 0.06 18.11 -1.62
C PRO A 146 -0.29 18.75 -0.27
N HIS A 147 -1.15 18.10 0.52
CA HIS A 147 -1.58 18.54 1.85
C HIS A 147 -0.41 18.71 2.84
N LEU A 148 0.73 18.04 2.64
CA LEU A 148 1.87 18.14 3.55
C LEU A 148 2.41 19.58 3.68
N ARG A 149 2.27 20.39 2.62
CA ARG A 149 2.72 21.79 2.61
C ARG A 149 1.96 22.67 3.60
N GLU A 150 0.74 22.28 3.96
CA GLU A 150 -0.15 23.03 4.83
C GLU A 150 -0.03 22.62 6.31
N VAL A 151 0.69 21.53 6.61
CA VAL A 151 0.84 21.05 7.99
C VAL A 151 1.88 21.90 8.71
N GLU A 152 1.50 22.52 9.83
CA GLU A 152 2.40 23.39 10.61
C GLU A 152 3.56 22.60 11.24
N HIS A 153 3.25 21.48 11.90
CA HIS A 153 4.21 20.67 12.63
C HIS A 153 4.07 19.19 12.27
N ILE A 154 5.19 18.57 11.84
CA ILE A 154 5.28 17.13 11.57
C ILE A 154 6.41 16.54 12.41
N HIS A 155 6.07 15.57 13.27
CA HIS A 155 7.02 14.89 14.15
C HIS A 155 7.55 13.57 13.56
N ILE A 156 7.19 13.25 12.32
CA ILE A 156 7.72 12.10 11.58
C ILE A 156 9.01 12.54 10.87
N PRO A 157 10.19 11.98 11.18
CA PRO A 157 11.48 12.48 10.68
C PRO A 157 11.55 12.59 9.16
N PHE A 158 11.09 11.57 8.44
CA PHE A 158 11.10 11.54 6.97
C PHE A 158 10.00 12.39 6.32
N LEU A 159 9.19 13.13 7.09
CA LEU A 159 8.17 14.05 6.56
C LEU A 159 8.38 15.50 6.97
N GLN A 160 9.42 15.81 7.75
CA GLN A 160 9.70 17.18 8.23
C GLN A 160 9.89 18.19 7.09
N HIS A 161 10.33 17.73 5.92
CA HIS A 161 10.50 18.55 4.73
C HIS A 161 9.20 18.93 4.01
N LYS A 162 8.05 18.33 4.38
CA LYS A 162 6.72 18.68 3.85
C LYS A 162 6.59 18.61 2.32
N ASP A 163 7.42 17.79 1.68
CA ASP A 163 7.47 17.63 0.22
C ASP A 163 7.08 16.21 -0.16
N GLY A 164 5.85 16.01 -0.61
CA GLY A 164 5.35 14.69 -0.98
C GLY A 164 6.02 14.10 -2.23
N ASP A 165 6.59 14.92 -3.11
CA ASP A 165 7.35 14.41 -4.25
C ASP A 165 8.72 13.88 -3.81
N ARG A 166 9.37 14.58 -2.86
CA ARG A 166 10.59 14.05 -2.21
C ARG A 166 10.30 12.73 -1.50
N TRP A 167 9.21 12.64 -0.74
CA TRP A 167 8.82 11.40 -0.07
C TRP A 167 8.64 10.25 -1.06
N ARG A 168 7.92 10.49 -2.17
CA ARG A 168 7.76 9.50 -3.23
C ARG A 168 9.11 9.06 -3.82
N ARG A 169 10.01 10.00 -4.14
CA ARG A 169 11.34 9.67 -4.69
C ARG A 169 12.18 8.83 -3.73
N GLU A 170 12.16 9.12 -2.44
CA GLU A 170 12.92 8.36 -1.44
C GLU A 170 12.38 6.92 -1.27
N LEU A 171 11.05 6.74 -1.28
CA LEU A 171 10.42 5.42 -1.28
C LEU A 171 10.84 4.60 -2.51
N LEU A 172 10.75 5.21 -3.70
CA LEU A 172 11.08 4.56 -4.96
C LEU A 172 12.58 4.21 -5.03
N ALA A 173 13.46 5.12 -4.60
CA ALA A 173 14.90 4.89 -4.57
C ALA A 173 15.26 3.66 -3.73
N ASP A 174 14.81 3.58 -2.47
CA ASP A 174 15.17 2.43 -1.61
C ASP A 174 14.58 1.11 -2.15
N LEU A 175 13.36 1.12 -2.71
CA LEU A 175 12.74 -0.10 -3.27
C LEU A 175 13.44 -0.60 -4.54
N LEU A 176 13.94 0.29 -5.39
CA LEU A 176 14.59 -0.07 -6.65
C LEU A 176 16.07 -0.39 -6.46
N GLU A 177 16.80 0.40 -5.68
CA GLU A 177 18.20 0.10 -5.32
C GLU A 177 18.32 -1.21 -4.52
N SER A 178 17.25 -1.63 -3.84
CA SER A 178 17.19 -2.91 -3.16
C SER A 178 16.61 -4.04 -3.99
N ALA A 179 16.15 -3.81 -5.23
CA ALA A 179 15.43 -4.81 -6.02
C ALA A 179 16.19 -6.15 -6.16
N PRO A 180 17.47 -6.21 -6.60
CA PRO A 180 18.19 -7.48 -6.68
C PRO A 180 18.31 -8.21 -5.33
N ARG A 181 18.45 -7.44 -4.24
CA ARG A 181 18.53 -7.99 -2.88
C ARG A 181 17.17 -8.49 -2.38
N ALA A 182 16.09 -7.78 -2.70
CA ALA A 182 14.74 -8.19 -2.36
C ALA A 182 14.40 -9.52 -3.05
N LEU A 183 14.70 -9.63 -4.34
CA LEU A 183 14.54 -10.87 -5.11
C LEU A 183 15.34 -12.03 -4.50
N ALA A 184 16.62 -11.81 -4.17
CA ALA A 184 17.44 -12.81 -3.51
C ALA A 184 16.89 -13.21 -2.13
N ALA A 185 16.36 -12.27 -1.37
CA ALA A 185 15.76 -12.53 -0.06
C ALA A 185 14.50 -13.40 -0.19
N PHE A 186 13.60 -13.12 -1.15
CA PHE A 186 12.43 -13.98 -1.40
C PHE A 186 12.81 -15.37 -1.88
N ALA A 187 13.88 -15.52 -2.66
CA ALA A 187 14.39 -16.81 -3.10
C ALA A 187 14.99 -17.63 -1.95
N GLN A 188 15.74 -16.98 -1.05
CA GLN A 188 16.43 -17.65 0.06
C GLN A 188 15.53 -17.89 1.28
N GLN A 189 14.47 -17.09 1.45
CA GLN A 189 13.58 -17.13 2.60
C GLN A 189 12.14 -17.38 2.13
N PRO A 190 11.73 -18.66 1.99
CA PRO A 190 10.38 -19.01 1.51
C PRO A 190 9.24 -18.42 2.35
N ARG A 191 9.48 -18.16 3.64
CA ARG A 191 8.51 -17.54 4.54
C ARG A 191 8.54 -16.01 4.52
N LEU A 192 9.49 -15.35 3.87
CA LEU A 192 9.51 -13.89 3.83
C LEU A 192 8.25 -13.38 3.11
N GLY A 193 7.47 -12.55 3.81
CA GLY A 193 6.17 -12.07 3.36
C GLY A 193 6.21 -10.68 2.74
N LEU A 194 6.95 -9.75 3.34
CA LEU A 194 6.96 -8.35 2.91
C LEU A 194 8.32 -7.69 3.19
N ILE A 195 8.81 -6.90 2.25
CA ILE A 195 9.98 -6.04 2.39
C ILE A 195 9.56 -4.62 2.06
N GLY A 196 9.51 -3.75 3.07
CA GLY A 196 9.23 -2.33 2.88
C GLY A 196 10.50 -1.48 2.88
N PRO A 197 10.37 -0.19 2.49
CA PRO A 197 11.51 0.71 2.38
C PRO A 197 12.07 1.09 3.74
N ARG A 198 13.40 1.18 3.84
CA ARG A 198 14.11 1.50 5.08
C ARG A 198 13.77 2.90 5.57
N GLY A 199 13.57 3.06 6.88
CA GLY A 199 13.31 4.36 7.49
C GLY A 199 11.84 4.82 7.42
N PHE A 200 10.97 4.09 6.70
CA PHE A 200 9.55 4.41 6.57
C PHE A 200 8.63 3.55 7.43
N TRP A 201 9.18 2.83 8.41
CA TRP A 201 8.40 2.04 9.36
C TRP A 201 7.82 2.95 10.46
N LEU A 202 6.52 2.83 10.71
CA LEU A 202 5.83 3.45 11.83
C LEU A 202 5.15 2.38 12.68
N ASP A 203 5.25 2.50 14.00
CA ASP A 203 4.53 1.64 14.94
C ASP A 203 3.05 2.06 15.08
N LEU A 204 2.22 1.18 15.66
CA LEU A 204 0.80 1.47 15.87
C LEU A 204 0.52 2.24 17.17
N ARG A 205 1.53 2.56 17.98
CA ARG A 205 1.31 3.27 19.25
C ARG A 205 0.94 4.72 18.96
N GLY A 206 -0.23 5.13 19.42
CA GLY A 206 -0.75 6.48 19.16
C GLY A 206 -1.35 6.66 17.76
N ASP A 207 -1.45 5.60 16.95
CA ASP A 207 -2.14 5.67 15.66
C ASP A 207 -3.66 5.80 15.87
N ALA A 208 -4.23 6.89 15.34
CA ALA A 208 -5.66 7.19 15.47
C ALA A 208 -6.56 6.16 14.76
N ASN A 209 -6.02 5.35 13.85
CA ASN A 209 -6.75 4.30 13.14
C ASN A 209 -6.92 3.02 13.94
N VAL A 210 -6.27 2.87 15.11
CA VAL A 210 -6.29 1.62 15.90
C VAL A 210 -7.69 1.07 16.19
N PRO A 211 -8.71 1.88 16.58
CA PRO A 211 -10.04 1.35 16.81
C PRO A 211 -10.68 0.72 15.56
N ARG A 212 -10.57 1.38 14.40
CA ARG A 212 -11.10 0.87 13.12
C ARG A 212 -10.27 -0.32 12.63
N LEU A 213 -8.95 -0.27 12.83
CA LEU A 213 -8.02 -1.36 12.52
C LEU A 213 -8.37 -2.63 13.30
N ALA A 214 -8.56 -2.54 14.61
CA ALA A 214 -8.90 -3.69 15.45
C ALA A 214 -10.20 -4.35 15.01
N ALA A 215 -11.23 -3.56 14.68
CA ALA A 215 -12.52 -4.07 14.20
C ALA A 215 -12.38 -4.84 12.87
N VAL A 216 -11.56 -4.33 11.93
CA VAL A 216 -11.34 -5.02 10.64
C VAL A 216 -10.40 -6.22 10.79
N ALA A 217 -9.33 -6.10 11.57
CA ALA A 217 -8.35 -7.16 11.82
C ALA A 217 -8.98 -8.40 12.49
N GLN A 218 -10.03 -8.22 13.31
CA GLN A 218 -10.78 -9.33 13.90
C GLN A 218 -11.35 -10.28 12.84
N ARG A 219 -11.73 -9.78 11.65
CA ARG A 219 -12.21 -10.60 10.53
C ARG A 219 -11.11 -11.50 9.92
N MET A 220 -9.84 -11.18 10.17
CA MET A 220 -8.68 -12.02 9.81
C MET A 220 -8.25 -12.93 10.98
N GLY A 221 -8.92 -12.82 12.14
CA GLY A 221 -8.53 -13.51 13.38
C GLY A 221 -7.28 -12.92 14.04
N ILE A 222 -7.04 -11.61 13.89
CA ILE A 222 -5.85 -10.92 14.40
C ILE A 222 -6.28 -9.87 15.42
N ALA A 223 -5.62 -9.85 16.57
CA ALA A 223 -5.63 -8.73 17.50
C ALA A 223 -4.32 -7.94 17.34
N PRO A 224 -4.36 -6.65 16.93
CA PRO A 224 -3.14 -5.85 16.79
C PRO A 224 -2.43 -5.64 18.14
N ASP A 225 -1.14 -5.96 18.18
CA ASP A 225 -0.22 -5.65 19.27
C ASP A 225 0.45 -4.31 18.98
N LEU A 226 0.04 -3.25 19.67
CA LEU A 226 0.51 -1.89 19.41
C LEU A 226 1.99 -1.66 19.70
N ALA A 227 2.64 -2.55 20.46
CA ALA A 227 4.07 -2.45 20.77
C ALA A 227 4.95 -3.15 19.72
N ARG A 228 4.38 -4.09 18.96
CA ARG A 228 5.13 -4.95 18.02
C ARG A 228 4.71 -4.77 16.57
N HIS A 229 3.47 -4.38 16.33
CA HIS A 229 2.93 -4.17 15.00
C HIS A 229 3.12 -2.72 14.55
N GLY A 230 3.12 -2.56 13.23
CA GLY A 230 3.39 -1.32 12.54
C GLY A 230 3.25 -1.51 11.05
N TYR A 231 3.56 -0.48 10.29
CA TYR A 231 3.33 -0.43 8.84
C TYR A 231 4.39 0.42 8.15
N PHE A 232 4.48 0.26 6.82
CA PHE A 232 5.34 1.10 5.99
C PHE A 232 4.52 2.27 5.47
N ALA A 233 4.85 3.47 5.95
CA ALA A 233 4.18 4.70 5.56
C ALA A 233 4.38 4.99 4.06
N GLY A 234 3.29 5.27 3.36
CA GLY A 234 3.30 5.51 1.93
C GLY A 234 3.00 4.27 1.10
N SER A 235 2.71 3.14 1.75
CA SER A 235 2.09 1.94 1.18
C SER A 235 2.80 1.30 -0.04
N MET A 236 4.09 1.56 -0.26
CA MET A 236 4.91 0.94 -1.31
C MET A 236 5.86 -0.10 -0.70
N PHE A 237 5.93 -1.30 -1.28
CA PHE A 237 6.73 -2.40 -0.75
C PHE A 237 6.81 -3.57 -1.74
N TRP A 238 7.78 -4.45 -1.53
CA TRP A 238 7.80 -5.79 -2.13
C TRP A 238 7.04 -6.78 -1.25
N CYS A 239 6.34 -7.74 -1.85
CA CYS A 239 5.57 -8.72 -1.11
C CYS A 239 5.51 -10.07 -1.82
N ARG A 240 5.44 -11.15 -1.04
CA ARG A 240 5.06 -12.47 -1.53
C ARG A 240 3.53 -12.50 -1.70
N PRO A 241 2.97 -12.76 -2.90
CA PRO A 241 1.54 -12.61 -3.15
C PRO A 241 0.65 -13.37 -2.16
N GLN A 242 1.05 -14.60 -1.81
CA GLN A 242 0.33 -15.48 -0.88
C GLN A 242 0.24 -14.90 0.54
N ALA A 243 1.18 -14.04 0.94
CA ALA A 243 1.17 -13.40 2.26
C ALA A 243 0.00 -12.41 2.43
N LEU A 244 -0.63 -12.02 1.32
CA LEU A 244 -1.80 -11.14 1.30
C LEU A 244 -3.13 -11.89 1.16
N ASP A 245 -3.12 -13.22 1.13
CA ASP A 245 -4.34 -14.02 1.04
C ASP A 245 -5.34 -13.74 2.19
N PRO A 246 -4.91 -13.59 3.47
CA PRO A 246 -5.81 -13.19 4.55
C PRO A 246 -6.50 -11.83 4.31
N LEU A 247 -5.78 -10.85 3.75
CA LEU A 247 -6.34 -9.55 3.39
C LEU A 247 -7.31 -9.65 2.20
N LEU A 248 -6.95 -10.43 1.17
CA LEU A 248 -7.83 -10.68 0.03
C LEU A 248 -9.13 -11.38 0.43
N ALA A 249 -9.07 -12.28 1.42
CA ALA A 249 -10.22 -13.00 1.97
C ALA A 249 -11.24 -12.09 2.68
N LEU A 250 -10.85 -10.86 3.07
CA LEU A 250 -11.83 -9.87 3.53
C LEU A 250 -12.82 -9.44 2.44
N ASN A 251 -12.50 -9.74 1.18
CA ASN A 251 -13.31 -9.43 0.00
C ASN A 251 -13.79 -7.97 -0.03
N LEU A 252 -12.90 -7.04 0.35
CA LEU A 252 -13.20 -5.60 0.33
C LEU A 252 -13.50 -5.14 -1.09
N GLN A 253 -14.66 -4.56 -1.27
CA GLN A 253 -15.13 -3.96 -2.52
C GLN A 253 -14.74 -2.50 -2.58
N ALA A 254 -14.70 -1.92 -3.78
CA ALA A 254 -14.49 -0.48 -3.94
C ALA A 254 -15.53 0.33 -3.13
N THR A 255 -16.76 -0.18 -3.04
CA THR A 255 -17.87 0.41 -2.27
C THR A 255 -17.75 0.28 -0.75
N ASP A 256 -16.73 -0.40 -0.22
CA ASP A 256 -16.44 -0.42 1.23
C ASP A 256 -15.54 0.76 1.65
N PHE A 257 -14.78 1.32 0.71
CA PHE A 257 -13.87 2.44 0.99
C PHE A 257 -14.64 3.74 1.09
N ASP A 258 -14.13 4.71 1.84
CA ASP A 258 -14.73 6.03 1.97
C ASP A 258 -14.69 6.79 0.61
N ASP A 259 -15.72 7.60 0.32
CA ASP A 259 -15.69 8.49 -0.85
C ASP A 259 -14.59 9.55 -0.70
N GLU A 260 -13.92 9.93 -1.78
CA GLU A 260 -12.82 10.89 -1.70
C GLU A 260 -13.36 12.33 -1.55
N SER A 261 -13.20 12.90 -0.35
CA SER A 261 -13.63 14.26 0.00
C SER A 261 -12.46 15.11 0.54
N GLY A 262 -11.23 14.74 0.20
CA GLY A 262 -10.02 15.43 0.67
C GLY A 262 -9.54 15.00 2.06
N GLN A 263 -10.00 13.86 2.57
CA GLN A 263 -9.51 13.34 3.85
C GLN A 263 -7.99 13.15 3.82
N THR A 264 -7.31 13.33 4.95
CA THR A 264 -5.86 13.12 5.06
C THR A 264 -5.48 11.89 5.87
N ASP A 265 -6.39 11.37 6.70
CA ASP A 265 -6.26 10.13 7.48
C ASP A 265 -7.66 9.57 7.86
N GLY A 266 -7.73 8.44 8.59
CA GLY A 266 -8.96 7.92 9.23
C GLY A 266 -9.88 7.06 8.35
N THR A 267 -9.56 6.93 7.07
CA THR A 267 -10.34 6.15 6.09
C THR A 267 -10.01 4.66 6.11
N LEU A 268 -10.82 3.82 5.46
CA LEU A 268 -10.54 2.40 5.29
C LEU A 268 -9.21 2.16 4.56
N ALA A 269 -8.82 3.05 3.65
CA ALA A 269 -7.53 2.97 2.96
C ALA A 269 -6.36 3.02 3.97
N HIS A 270 -6.42 3.93 4.95
CA HIS A 270 -5.40 4.02 6.00
C HIS A 270 -5.41 2.78 6.88
N VAL A 271 -6.58 2.24 7.23
CA VAL A 271 -6.68 0.96 7.96
C VAL A 271 -6.04 -0.19 7.18
N VAL A 272 -6.34 -0.33 5.88
CA VAL A 272 -5.79 -1.40 5.05
C VAL A 272 -4.27 -1.25 4.86
N GLU A 273 -3.73 -0.03 4.84
CA GLU A 273 -2.28 0.18 4.85
C GLU A 273 -1.61 -0.52 6.05
N ARG A 274 -2.26 -0.51 7.23
CA ARG A 274 -1.79 -1.24 8.43
C ARG A 274 -2.03 -2.74 8.32
N LEU A 275 -3.09 -3.16 7.63
CA LEU A 275 -3.42 -4.58 7.48
C LEU A 275 -2.44 -5.33 6.57
N PHE A 276 -1.66 -4.67 5.71
CA PHE A 276 -0.68 -5.38 4.87
C PHE A 276 0.32 -6.18 5.70
N THR A 277 0.88 -5.60 6.75
CA THR A 277 1.87 -6.27 7.63
C THR A 277 1.22 -7.28 8.56
N LEU A 278 -0.03 -7.03 8.99
CA LEU A 278 -0.80 -7.99 9.79
C LEU A 278 -1.20 -9.21 8.96
N SER A 279 -1.53 -9.03 7.68
CA SER A 279 -1.83 -10.12 6.76
C SER A 279 -0.64 -11.05 6.62
N THR A 280 0.58 -10.49 6.47
CA THR A 280 1.76 -11.34 6.31
C THR A 280 2.04 -12.16 7.56
N GLU A 281 1.89 -11.56 8.76
CA GLU A 281 2.01 -12.27 10.02
C GLU A 281 0.97 -13.40 10.16
N ARG A 282 -0.29 -13.13 9.79
CA ARG A 282 -1.37 -14.13 9.81
C ARG A 282 -1.13 -15.31 8.86
N ALA A 283 -0.46 -15.06 7.74
CA ALA A 283 -0.03 -16.08 6.79
C ALA A 283 1.19 -16.88 7.28
N GLY A 284 1.75 -16.56 8.46
CA GLY A 284 2.98 -17.17 8.96
C GLY A 284 4.24 -16.67 8.25
N CYS A 285 4.15 -15.52 7.57
CA CYS A 285 5.19 -14.95 6.73
C CYS A 285 5.77 -13.66 7.35
N PRO A 286 6.97 -13.67 7.98
CA PRO A 286 7.54 -12.48 8.59
C PRO A 286 7.79 -11.33 7.59
N LYS A 287 7.83 -10.11 8.12
CA LYS A 287 8.25 -8.89 7.41
C LYS A 287 9.73 -8.56 7.65
N ALA A 288 10.33 -7.82 6.73
CA ALA A 288 11.65 -7.21 6.86
C ALA A 288 11.62 -5.73 6.42
N ALA A 289 12.50 -4.89 6.99
CA ALA A 289 12.72 -3.51 6.55
C ALA A 289 14.06 -3.41 5.83
N GLY A 290 14.02 -3.11 4.53
CA GLY A 290 15.15 -3.25 3.63
C GLY A 290 15.79 -4.64 3.60
N CYS A 291 16.80 -4.81 2.76
CA CYS A 291 17.66 -6.01 2.78
C CYS A 291 18.95 -5.68 3.53
N ARG A 292 19.24 -6.32 4.68
CA ARG A 292 20.56 -6.22 5.30
C ARG A 292 21.58 -6.93 4.39
N ALA A 293 22.75 -6.33 4.20
CA ALA A 293 23.87 -7.08 3.68
C ALA A 293 24.26 -8.13 4.75
N ASN A 294 24.27 -9.41 4.38
CA ASN A 294 24.99 -10.40 5.16
C ASN A 294 26.49 -10.07 5.03
N THR A 295 27.03 -9.28 5.95
CA THR A 295 28.47 -9.36 6.26
C THR A 295 28.67 -10.54 7.21
N THR A 296 28.68 -11.75 6.66
CA THR A 296 29.35 -12.87 7.30
C THR A 296 30.86 -12.60 7.29
N GLY A 297 31.35 -11.91 8.31
CA GLY A 297 32.76 -11.83 8.66
C GLY A 297 32.99 -12.61 9.95
N ARG A 298 33.61 -13.78 9.83
CA ARG A 298 34.09 -14.62 10.93
C ARG A 298 34.87 -13.76 11.94
N SER A 299 34.50 -13.81 13.22
CA SER A 299 35.46 -13.69 14.31
C SER A 299 35.83 -15.09 14.78
N ARG A 300 37.09 -15.46 14.56
CA ARG A 300 37.81 -16.36 15.45
C ARG A 300 38.15 -15.60 16.73
#